data_AF-A0A139HMR8-F1
#
_entry.id   AF-A0A139HMR8-F1
#
_cell.length_a   1.000
_cell.length_b   1.000
_cell.length_c   1.000
_cell.angle_alpha   90.00
_cell.angle_beta   90.00
_cell.angle_gamma   90.00
#
_symmetry.space_group_name_H-M   'P 1'
#
loop_
_entity.id
_entity.type
_entity.pdbx_description
1 polymer ?
#
loop_
_entity_poly.entity_id
_entity_poly.type
_entity_poly.pdbx_seq_one_letter_code
_entity_poly.pdbx_strand_id
1 'polypeptide(L)'
;MTMAKFKRETLQKQYNLPDLSDVVICFADRRIYAHKIILSMASDYFKAAFTDRFQEAYSKELKLYGDDQDALEWMFRWIYDVDLISSSDTPWESFELYSDLWAVSSKYQLPGLMDHVVEVVE
;
A
#
# COMPACT_ATOMS: atom_id res chain seq x y z
N MET A 1 -2.27 27.08 -4.60
CA MET A 1 -2.27 25.66 -4.19
C MET A 1 -3.58 25.05 -4.63
N THR A 2 -3.55 24.02 -5.50
CA THR A 2 -4.79 23.37 -5.97
C THR A 2 -5.30 22.41 -4.90
N MET A 3 -6.63 22.19 -4.83
CA MET A 3 -7.24 21.22 -3.89
C MET A 3 -6.65 19.81 -4.05
N ALA A 4 -6.32 19.40 -5.27
CA ALA A 4 -5.68 18.13 -5.55
C ALA A 4 -4.28 18.01 -4.91
N LYS A 5 -3.46 19.08 -5.00
CA LYS A 5 -2.11 19.09 -4.42
C LYS A 5 -2.13 19.08 -2.89
N PHE A 6 -3.03 19.84 -2.26
CA PHE A 6 -3.17 19.84 -0.80
C PHE A 6 -3.64 18.48 -0.26
N LYS A 7 -4.57 17.82 -0.94
CA LYS A 7 -5.03 16.46 -0.59
C LYS A 7 -3.88 15.45 -0.65
N ARG A 8 -3.01 15.56 -1.67
CA ARG A 8 -1.81 14.73 -1.87
C ARG A 8 -0.84 14.81 -0.69
N GLU A 9 -0.37 16.03 -0.39
CA GLU A 9 0.61 16.28 0.68
C GLU A 9 0.08 15.93 2.08
N THR A 10 -1.24 15.97 2.27
CA THR A 10 -1.87 15.61 3.54
C THR A 10 -1.92 14.09 3.72
N LEU A 11 -2.19 13.33 2.66
CA LEU A 11 -2.26 11.87 2.69
C LEU A 11 -0.88 11.25 2.90
N GLN A 12 0.13 11.72 2.18
CA GLN A 12 1.52 11.27 2.29
C GLN A 12 2.04 11.33 3.73
N LYS A 13 1.70 12.41 4.45
CA LYS A 13 2.10 12.61 5.84
C LYS A 13 1.53 11.57 6.80
N GLN A 14 0.45 10.89 6.44
CA GLN A 14 -0.16 9.86 7.30
C GLN A 14 0.49 8.48 7.13
N TYR A 15 1.42 8.33 6.18
CA TYR A 15 2.07 7.05 5.95
C TYR A 15 2.94 6.63 7.15
N ASN A 16 2.69 5.42 7.66
CA ASN A 16 3.42 4.81 8.77
C ASN A 16 3.50 5.69 10.04
N LEU A 17 2.45 6.49 10.29
CA LEU A 17 2.32 7.26 11.52
C LEU A 17 1.36 6.56 12.50
N PRO A 18 1.73 6.44 13.79
CA PRO A 18 0.83 5.88 14.81
C PRO A 18 -0.42 6.73 15.05
N ASP A 19 -0.33 8.04 14.84
CA ASP A 19 -1.43 8.97 15.08
C ASP A 19 -2.63 8.64 14.19
N LEU A 20 -3.81 8.47 14.80
CA LEU A 20 -5.06 8.10 14.13
C LEU A 20 -5.05 6.74 13.40
N SER A 21 -3.94 6.00 13.44
CA SER A 21 -3.89 4.63 12.96
C SER A 21 -4.84 3.74 13.76
N ASP A 22 -5.59 2.91 13.05
CA ASP A 22 -6.56 1.96 13.60
C ASP A 22 -6.23 0.51 13.22
N VAL A 23 -5.12 0.30 12.52
CA VAL A 23 -4.54 -1.00 12.21
C VAL A 23 -3.02 -0.93 12.07
N VAL A 24 -2.33 -1.98 12.53
CA VAL A 24 -0.93 -2.25 12.22
C VAL A 24 -0.89 -3.36 11.17
N ILE A 25 -0.27 -3.10 10.03
CA ILE A 25 -0.03 -4.13 9.02
C ILE A 25 1.34 -4.74 9.26
N CYS A 26 1.39 -6.06 9.37
CA CYS A 26 2.63 -6.80 9.56
C CYS A 26 2.86 -7.68 8.32
N PHE A 27 4.06 -7.62 7.74
CA PHE A 27 4.44 -8.41 6.57
C PHE A 27 5.94 -8.71 6.60
N ALA A 28 6.31 -9.97 6.34
CA ALA A 28 7.68 -10.45 6.56
C ALA A 28 8.19 -10.06 7.97
N ASP A 29 9.28 -9.29 8.06
CA ASP A 29 9.85 -8.73 9.28
C ASP A 29 9.49 -7.24 9.50
N ARG A 30 8.65 -6.66 8.62
CA ARG A 30 8.25 -5.26 8.63
C ARG A 30 6.87 -5.06 9.26
N ARG A 31 6.65 -3.83 9.72
CA ARG A 31 5.34 -3.37 10.20
C ARG A 31 5.12 -1.91 9.85
N ILE A 32 3.87 -1.56 9.54
CA ILE A 32 3.45 -0.18 9.35
C ILE A 32 2.20 0.15 10.15
N TYR A 33 2.12 1.37 10.66
CA TYR A 33 0.88 1.95 11.18
C TYR A 33 0.03 2.47 10.01
N ALA A 34 -1.22 2.03 9.92
CA ALA A 34 -2.09 2.34 8.80
C ALA A 34 -3.52 2.64 9.23
N HIS A 35 -4.32 3.04 8.25
CA HIS A 35 -5.70 3.49 8.42
C HIS A 35 -6.62 2.60 7.58
N LYS A 36 -7.51 1.85 8.23
CA LYS A 36 -8.46 0.93 7.59
C LYS A 36 -9.26 1.63 6.50
N ILE A 37 -9.69 2.88 6.74
CA ILE A 37 -10.47 3.64 5.76
C ILE A 37 -9.67 3.98 4.51
N ILE A 38 -8.40 4.36 4.64
CA ILE A 38 -7.54 4.68 3.49
C ILE A 38 -7.29 3.43 2.66
N LEU A 39 -6.94 2.32 3.32
CA LEU A 39 -6.73 1.03 2.66
C LEU A 39 -8.01 0.53 1.96
N SER A 40 -9.17 0.63 2.62
CA SER A 40 -10.46 0.21 2.06
C SER A 40 -10.93 1.06 0.88
N MET A 41 -10.54 2.34 0.84
CA MET A 41 -10.84 3.22 -0.29
C MET A 41 -9.99 2.87 -1.52
N ALA A 42 -8.77 2.35 -1.31
CA ALA A 42 -7.86 1.98 -2.37
C ALA A 42 -8.07 0.54 -2.86
N SER A 43 -8.52 -0.38 -1.99
CA SER A 43 -8.52 -1.83 -2.23
C SER A 43 -9.78 -2.49 -1.70
N ASP A 44 -10.47 -3.20 -2.59
CA ASP A 44 -11.64 -4.02 -2.23
C ASP A 44 -11.24 -5.24 -1.36
N TYR A 45 -10.02 -5.74 -1.49
CA TYR A 45 -9.48 -6.76 -0.58
C TYR A 45 -9.44 -6.24 0.87
N PHE A 46 -8.84 -5.07 1.10
CA PHE A 46 -8.73 -4.52 2.45
C PHE A 46 -10.09 -4.11 3.00
N LYS A 47 -10.97 -3.59 2.14
CA LYS A 47 -12.36 -3.34 2.50
C LYS A 47 -13.04 -4.60 3.02
N ALA A 48 -12.99 -5.70 2.26
CA ALA A 48 -13.54 -6.98 2.70
C ALA A 48 -12.90 -7.45 4.01
N ALA A 49 -11.57 -7.42 4.12
CA ALA A 49 -10.84 -7.83 5.32
C ALA A 49 -11.23 -7.04 6.58
N PHE A 50 -11.62 -5.77 6.44
CA PHE A 50 -12.00 -4.90 7.56
C PHE A 50 -13.51 -4.84 7.84
N THR A 51 -14.35 -5.26 6.90
CA THR A 51 -15.82 -5.21 7.06
C THR A 51 -16.49 -6.58 7.21
N ASP A 52 -15.84 -7.66 6.77
CA ASP A 52 -16.37 -9.01 6.92
C ASP A 52 -16.32 -9.48 8.38
N ARG A 53 -17.09 -10.52 8.71
CA ARG A 53 -17.19 -11.08 10.07
C ARG A 53 -15.96 -11.90 10.49
N PHE A 54 -14.80 -11.66 9.87
CA PHE A 54 -13.56 -12.33 10.22
C PHE A 54 -12.91 -11.66 11.45
N GLN A 55 -12.06 -12.39 12.17
CA GLN A 55 -11.44 -11.87 13.41
C GLN A 55 -10.55 -10.65 13.13
N GLU A 56 -10.04 -10.57 11.91
CA GLU A 56 -9.22 -9.52 11.33
C GLU A 56 -9.92 -8.16 11.35
N ALA A 57 -11.25 -8.12 11.15
CA ALA A 57 -12.02 -6.89 11.22
C ALA A 57 -11.95 -6.23 12.61
N TYR A 58 -11.88 -7.05 13.67
CA TYR A 58 -11.81 -6.61 15.06
C TYR A 58 -10.38 -6.53 15.60
N SER A 59 -9.41 -7.10 14.89
CA SER A 59 -8.00 -7.05 15.25
C SER A 59 -7.42 -5.65 15.02
N LYS A 60 -6.46 -5.28 15.88
CA LYS A 60 -5.57 -4.12 15.68
C LYS A 60 -4.38 -4.45 14.80
N GLU A 61 -4.16 -5.73 14.49
CA GLU A 61 -3.08 -6.21 13.63
C GLU A 61 -3.64 -7.02 12.46
N LEU A 62 -3.21 -6.71 11.24
CA LEU A 62 -3.45 -7.52 10.04
C LEU A 62 -2.11 -8.07 9.55
N LYS A 63 -2.00 -9.39 9.45
CA LYS A 63 -0.77 -10.06 9.01
C LYS A 63 -0.91 -10.51 7.55
N LEU A 64 0.04 -10.12 6.73
CA LEU A 64 0.15 -10.52 5.33
C LEU A 64 1.30 -11.51 5.17
N TYR A 65 1.07 -12.53 4.34
CA TYR A 65 2.01 -13.63 4.16
C TYR A 65 2.18 -13.99 2.69
N GLY A 66 3.39 -14.45 2.35
CA GLY A 66 3.70 -15.11 1.09
C GLY A 66 4.01 -14.19 -0.08
N ASP A 67 4.11 -12.88 0.14
CA ASP A 67 4.52 -11.92 -0.89
C ASP A 67 5.87 -11.27 -0.53
N ASP A 68 6.51 -10.71 -1.55
CA ASP A 68 7.76 -9.96 -1.39
C ASP A 68 7.56 -8.70 -0.53
N GLN A 69 8.50 -8.47 0.38
CA GLN A 69 8.42 -7.39 1.37
C GLN A 69 8.61 -6.00 0.75
N ASP A 70 9.37 -5.89 -0.33
CA ASP A 70 9.62 -4.62 -1.01
C ASP A 70 8.42 -4.29 -1.89
N ALA A 71 7.87 -5.25 -2.61
CA ALA A 71 6.62 -5.09 -3.35
C ALA A 71 5.45 -4.65 -2.45
N LEU A 72 5.30 -5.25 -1.26
CA LEU A 72 4.29 -4.84 -0.29
C LEU A 72 4.53 -3.41 0.24
N GLU A 73 5.76 -3.06 0.58
CA GLU A 73 6.13 -1.71 1.01
C GLU A 73 5.78 -0.67 -0.08
N TRP A 74 6.12 -0.97 -1.34
CA TRP A 74 5.81 -0.16 -2.51
C TRP A 74 4.31 0.03 -2.70
N MET A 75 3.53 -1.05 -2.57
CA MET A 75 2.08 -1.01 -2.64
C MET A 75 1.50 -0.05 -1.58
N PHE A 76 1.95 -0.12 -0.33
CA PHE A 76 1.47 0.78 0.72
C PHE A 76 1.90 2.24 0.49
N ARG A 77 3.12 2.48 0.05
CA ARG A 77 3.57 3.83 -0.32
C ARG A 77 2.69 4.42 -1.42
N TRP A 78 2.36 3.63 -2.44
CA TRP A 78 1.46 4.03 -3.52
C TRP A 78 0.06 4.38 -3.01
N ILE A 79 -0.52 3.58 -2.11
CA ILE A 79 -1.84 3.85 -1.52
C ILE A 79 -1.89 5.21 -0.79
N TYR A 80 -0.80 5.58 -0.11
CA TYR A 80 -0.68 6.87 0.58
C TYR A 80 -0.16 8.00 -0.32
N ASP A 81 0.00 7.73 -1.61
CA ASP A 81 0.56 8.62 -2.61
C ASP A 81 1.96 9.14 -2.22
N VAL A 82 2.70 8.40 -1.38
CA VAL A 82 4.07 8.72 -0.98
C VAL A 82 4.93 8.67 -2.22
N ASP A 83 5.56 9.80 -2.54
CA ASP A 83 6.34 9.95 -3.77
C ASP A 83 7.27 8.76 -3.91
N LEU A 84 6.96 7.96 -4.93
CA LEU A 84 7.69 6.74 -5.23
C LEU A 84 9.13 7.07 -5.67
N ILE A 85 9.38 8.34 -5.99
CA ILE A 85 10.57 8.84 -6.65
C ILE A 85 11.13 9.99 -5.81
N SER A 86 11.60 9.69 -4.60
CA SER A 86 12.62 10.53 -3.95
C SER A 86 13.93 9.76 -3.82
N SER A 87 14.78 10.02 -4.81
CA SER A 87 16.26 10.00 -4.81
C SER A 87 17.00 8.73 -4.38
N SER A 88 17.78 8.19 -5.34
CA SER A 88 19.01 7.37 -5.21
C SER A 88 18.95 5.91 -4.75
N ASP A 89 17.86 5.40 -4.16
CA ASP A 89 17.80 4.00 -3.68
C ASP A 89 16.67 3.22 -4.33
N THR A 90 16.80 3.03 -5.63
CA THR A 90 15.73 2.40 -6.39
C THR A 90 16.33 1.40 -7.36
N PRO A 91 16.11 0.09 -7.15
CA PRO A 91 16.52 -0.95 -8.10
C PRO A 91 15.56 -1.00 -9.30
N TRP A 92 15.24 0.14 -9.91
CA TRP A 92 14.32 0.24 -11.06
C TRP A 92 14.81 -0.51 -12.33
N GLU A 93 15.94 -1.21 -12.26
CA GLU A 93 16.41 -2.11 -13.30
C GLU A 93 16.01 -3.59 -13.06
N SER A 94 15.40 -3.92 -11.91
CA SER A 94 15.05 -5.31 -11.57
C SER A 94 13.64 -5.66 -12.02
N PHE A 95 13.53 -6.37 -13.15
CA PHE A 95 12.30 -7.00 -13.66
C PHE A 95 11.53 -7.76 -12.57
N GLU A 96 12.24 -8.38 -11.63
CA GLU A 96 11.68 -9.13 -10.50
C GLU A 96 10.77 -8.24 -9.63
N LEU A 97 11.19 -7.01 -9.32
CA LEU A 97 10.38 -6.10 -8.50
C LEU A 97 9.09 -5.69 -9.22
N TYR A 98 9.12 -5.45 -10.53
CA TYR A 98 7.91 -5.12 -11.30
C TYR A 98 6.95 -6.30 -11.36
N SER A 99 7.47 -7.51 -11.55
CA SER A 99 6.69 -8.75 -11.51
C SER A 99 6.01 -8.91 -10.15
N ASP A 100 6.75 -8.73 -9.06
CA ASP A 100 6.21 -8.87 -7.70
C ASP A 100 5.24 -7.75 -7.35
N LEU A 101 5.53 -6.50 -7.76
CA LEU A 101 4.64 -5.36 -7.58
C LEU A 101 3.32 -5.54 -8.34
N TRP A 102 3.39 -6.06 -9.57
CA TRP A 102 2.21 -6.44 -10.33
C TRP A 102 1.43 -7.55 -9.61
N ALA A 103 2.11 -8.60 -9.13
CA ALA A 103 1.48 -9.72 -8.43
C ALA A 103 0.75 -9.26 -7.15
N VAL A 104 1.38 -8.41 -6.33
CA VAL A 104 0.71 -7.87 -5.13
C VAL A 104 -0.43 -6.93 -5.51
N SER A 105 -0.26 -6.07 -6.51
CA SER A 105 -1.35 -5.17 -6.93
C SER A 105 -2.59 -5.93 -7.42
N SER A 106 -2.39 -7.06 -8.11
CA SER A 106 -3.46 -7.98 -8.50
C SER A 106 -4.09 -8.67 -7.29
N LYS A 107 -3.27 -9.29 -6.41
CA LYS A 107 -3.72 -9.99 -5.20
C LYS A 107 -4.54 -9.10 -4.27
N TYR A 108 -4.07 -7.87 -4.06
CA TYR A 108 -4.70 -6.88 -3.18
C TYR A 108 -5.70 -5.97 -3.90
N GLN A 109 -6.07 -6.30 -5.16
CA GLN A 109 -7.15 -5.64 -5.90
C GLN A 109 -6.96 -4.12 -6.03
N LEU A 110 -5.81 -3.70 -6.53
CA LEU A 110 -5.41 -2.31 -6.76
C LEU A 110 -5.26 -2.02 -8.27
N PRO A 111 -6.37 -1.80 -9.01
CA PRO A 111 -6.33 -1.62 -10.45
C PRO A 111 -5.48 -0.42 -10.90
N GLY A 112 -5.56 0.71 -10.18
CA GLY A 112 -4.73 1.88 -10.52
C GLY A 112 -3.22 1.64 -10.35
N LEU A 113 -2.81 0.71 -9.48
CA LEU A 113 -1.40 0.33 -9.35
C LEU A 113 -1.01 -0.64 -10.47
N MET A 114 -1.88 -1.57 -10.86
CA MET A 114 -1.64 -2.45 -12.02
C MET A 114 -1.41 -1.63 -13.29
N ASP A 115 -2.28 -0.67 -13.58
CA ASP A 115 -2.15 0.20 -14.76
C ASP A 115 -0.82 0.97 -14.73
N HIS A 116 -0.45 1.50 -13.57
CA HIS A 116 0.83 2.20 -13.39
C HIS A 116 2.05 1.29 -13.62
N VAL A 117 2.02 0.04 -13.13
CA VAL A 117 3.12 -0.91 -13.34
C VAL A 117 3.26 -1.25 -14.83
N VAL A 118 2.15 -1.40 -15.56
CA VAL A 118 2.18 -1.66 -17.01
C VAL A 118 2.76 -0.47 -17.76
N GLU A 119 2.31 0.76 -17.47
CA GLU A 119 2.82 1.98 -18.11
C GLU A 119 4.33 2.19 -17.92
N VAL A 120 4.92 1.72 -16.81
CA VAL A 120 6.36 1.88 -16.54
C VAL A 120 7.21 0.83 -17.26
N VAL A 121 6.63 -0.33 -17.62
CA VAL A 121 7.36 -1.44 -18.26
C VAL A 121 7.27 -1.40 -19.79
N GLU A 122 6.27 -0.71 -20.36
CA GLU A 122 6.13 -0.44 -21.81
C GLU A 122 7.04 0.68 -22.32
#